data_AF-D2QVY3-F1
#
_entry.id   AF-D2QVY3-F1
#
_cell.length_a   1.000
_cell.length_b   1.000
_cell.length_c   1.000
_cell.angle_alpha   90.00
_cell.angle_beta   90.00
_cell.angle_gamma   90.00
#
_symmetry.space_group_name_H-M   'P 1'
#
loop_
_entity.id
_entity.type
_entity.pdbx_description
1 polymer ?
#
loop_
_entity_poly.entity_id
_entity_poly.type
_entity_poly.pdbx_seq_one_letter_code
_entity_poly.pdbx_strand_id
1 'polypeptide(L)'
;MKAEPQPKNAESQLKSEGPVTWSIRGVERDTRSVIEKAAERVGKTIGQYINEDFRSFAQSQLTQTQLPAAPVDIQNQIDHLTKMVEGIANRMPEQGKKSFWQRVFG
;
A
#
# COMPACT_ATOMS: atom_id res chain seq x y z
N MET A 1 -65.92 12.55 4.49
CA MET A 1 -64.85 11.70 3.92
C MET A 1 -63.52 12.32 4.30
N LYS A 2 -62.84 11.76 5.31
CA LYS A 2 -61.57 12.28 5.83
C LYS A 2 -60.51 11.25 5.46
N ALA A 3 -59.62 11.60 4.53
CA ALA A 3 -58.55 10.71 4.09
C ALA A 3 -57.36 10.86 5.05
N GLU A 4 -56.95 9.73 5.61
CA GLU A 4 -55.76 9.57 6.44
C GLU A 4 -54.50 9.56 5.56
N PRO A 5 -53.42 10.28 5.90
CA PRO A 5 -52.19 10.22 5.13
C PRO A 5 -51.39 8.97 5.52
N GLN A 6 -51.21 8.05 4.58
CA GLN A 6 -50.30 6.92 4.71
C GLN A 6 -48.83 7.40 4.79
N PRO A 7 -47.99 6.83 5.67
CA PRO A 7 -46.58 7.18 5.75
C PRO A 7 -45.84 6.61 4.54
N LYS A 8 -45.22 7.49 3.75
CA LYS A 8 -44.34 7.10 2.65
C LYS A 8 -42.98 6.66 3.18
N ASN A 9 -42.64 5.42 2.83
CA ASN A 9 -41.31 4.88 2.56
C ASN A 9 -40.30 4.90 3.72
N ALA A 10 -40.49 3.95 4.63
CA ALA A 10 -39.37 3.25 5.25
C ALA A 10 -38.82 2.19 4.27
N GLU A 11 -38.29 2.61 3.11
CA GLU A 11 -37.60 1.70 2.19
C GLU A 11 -36.15 1.53 2.64
N SER A 12 -35.97 0.52 3.49
CA SER A 12 -34.82 -0.38 3.51
C SER A 12 -33.45 0.24 3.19
N GLN A 13 -32.79 0.77 4.22
CA GLN A 13 -31.34 0.75 4.30
C GLN A 13 -30.86 -0.70 4.46
N LEU A 14 -30.99 -1.51 3.41
CA LEU A 14 -30.23 -2.74 3.28
C LEU A 14 -28.80 -2.31 2.99
N LYS A 15 -27.96 -2.27 4.04
CA LYS A 15 -26.50 -2.27 3.92
C LYS A 15 -26.14 -3.46 3.03
N SER A 16 -25.89 -3.20 1.74
CA SER A 16 -25.29 -4.20 0.88
C SER A 16 -23.87 -4.42 1.39
N GLU A 17 -23.60 -5.56 2.01
CA GLU A 17 -22.24 -5.98 2.41
C GLU A 17 -21.34 -6.29 1.19
N GLY A 18 -21.88 -6.17 -0.03
CA GLY A 18 -21.14 -6.34 -1.27
C GLY A 18 -20.43 -5.06 -1.75
N PRO A 19 -19.50 -5.20 -2.72
CA PRO A 19 -18.82 -4.07 -3.33
C PRO A 19 -19.81 -3.05 -3.90
N VAL A 20 -19.64 -1.78 -3.52
CA VAL A 20 -20.45 -0.68 -4.05
C VAL A 20 -20.15 -0.50 -5.54
N THR A 21 -21.19 -0.41 -6.36
CA THR A 21 -21.05 -0.16 -7.79
C THR A 21 -20.75 1.32 -8.04
N TRP A 22 -19.67 1.61 -8.76
CA TRP A 22 -19.28 2.96 -9.16
C TRP A 22 -18.84 2.95 -10.63
N SER A 23 -18.89 4.11 -11.28
CA SER A 23 -18.53 4.27 -12.69
C SER A 23 -17.32 5.19 -12.84
N ILE A 24 -16.34 4.78 -13.65
CA ILE A 24 -15.17 5.59 -14.00
C ILE A 24 -15.49 6.33 -15.31
N ARG A 25 -15.45 7.66 -15.30
CA ARG A 25 -15.67 8.51 -16.48
C ARG A 25 -14.34 8.83 -17.17
N GLY A 26 -14.39 9.10 -18.47
CA GLY A 26 -13.21 9.55 -19.24
C GLY A 26 -12.20 8.46 -19.61
N VAL A 27 -12.52 7.18 -19.40
CA VAL A 27 -11.65 6.08 -19.84
C VAL A 27 -11.74 5.93 -21.36
N GLU A 28 -10.63 6.16 -22.05
CA GLU A 28 -10.52 5.92 -23.49
C GLU A 28 -10.71 4.43 -23.83
N ARG A 29 -11.21 4.15 -25.04
CA ARG A 29 -11.46 2.76 -25.47
C ARG A 29 -10.19 1.92 -25.48
N ASP A 30 -9.08 2.50 -25.94
CA ASP A 30 -7.80 1.80 -26.01
C ASP A 30 -7.26 1.51 -24.60
N THR A 31 -7.34 2.49 -23.70
CA THR A 31 -7.01 2.31 -22.27
C THR A 31 -7.83 1.19 -21.64
N ARG A 32 -9.15 1.15 -21.89
CA ARG A 32 -10.01 0.06 -21.42
C ARG A 32 -9.57 -1.29 -21.96
N SER A 33 -9.26 -1.40 -23.26
CA SER A 33 -8.81 -2.66 -23.86
C SER A 33 -7.49 -3.16 -23.27
N VAL A 34 -6.55 -2.26 -22.98
CA VAL A 34 -5.30 -2.61 -22.31
C VAL A 34 -5.54 -3.13 -20.90
N ILE A 35 -6.41 -2.47 -20.13
CA ILE A 35 -6.77 -2.91 -18.76
C ILE A 35 -7.45 -4.28 -18.79
N GLU A 36 -8.36 -4.51 -19.75
CA GLU A 36 -9.04 -5.79 -19.94
C GLU A 36 -8.04 -6.93 -20.22
N LYS A 37 -7.11 -6.72 -21.15
CA LYS A 37 -6.03 -7.69 -21.45
C LYS A 37 -5.11 -7.93 -20.27
N ALA A 38 -4.79 -6.89 -19.49
CA ALA A 38 -3.96 -7.02 -18.31
C ALA A 38 -4.63 -7.88 -17.24
N ALA A 39 -5.93 -7.65 -16.98
CA ALA A 39 -6.74 -8.45 -16.06
C ALA A 39 -6.85 -9.91 -16.52
N GLU A 40 -7.12 -10.14 -17.80
CA GLU A 40 -7.18 -11.48 -18.40
C GLU A 40 -5.85 -12.23 -18.26
N ARG A 41 -4.72 -11.55 -18.51
CA ARG A 41 -3.38 -12.14 -18.39
C ARG A 41 -3.07 -12.66 -16.99
N VAL A 42 -3.62 -12.03 -15.95
CA VAL A 42 -3.44 -12.46 -14.55
C VAL A 42 -4.62 -13.30 -14.04
N GLY A 43 -5.56 -13.68 -14.91
CA GLY A 43 -6.72 -14.51 -14.57
C GLY A 43 -7.73 -13.84 -13.65
N LYS A 44 -7.79 -12.49 -13.64
CA LYS A 44 -8.69 -11.70 -12.79
C LYS A 44 -9.80 -11.06 -13.61
N THR A 45 -10.96 -10.85 -12.98
CA THR A 45 -11.95 -9.90 -13.51
C THR A 45 -11.43 -8.47 -13.44
N ILE A 46 -11.95 -7.56 -14.28
CA ILE A 46 -11.58 -6.12 -14.22
C ILE A 46 -11.80 -5.57 -12.80
N GLY A 47 -12.89 -5.96 -12.13
CA GLY A 47 -13.17 -5.51 -10.77
C GLY A 47 -12.11 -5.96 -9.76
N GLN A 48 -11.69 -7.23 -9.83
CA GLN A 48 -10.61 -7.76 -8.98
C GLN A 48 -9.27 -7.08 -9.29
N TYR A 49 -8.93 -6.90 -10.56
CA TYR A 49 -7.72 -6.20 -11.00
C TYR A 49 -7.69 -4.76 -10.47
N ILE A 50 -8.82 -4.04 -10.52
CA ILE A 50 -8.92 -2.69 -9.97
C ILE A 50 -8.77 -2.70 -8.44
N ASN A 51 -9.42 -3.64 -7.76
CA ASN A 51 -9.42 -3.71 -6.29
C ASN A 51 -8.07 -4.08 -5.69
N GLU A 52 -7.28 -4.90 -6.37
CA GLU A 52 -6.01 -5.40 -5.85
C GLU A 52 -4.83 -4.61 -6.41
N ASP A 53 -4.65 -4.64 -7.73
CA ASP A 53 -3.47 -4.09 -8.39
C ASP A 53 -3.50 -2.56 -8.42
N PHE A 54 -4.64 -1.96 -8.79
CA PHE A 54 -4.78 -0.51 -8.80
C PHE A 54 -4.75 0.09 -7.40
N ARG A 55 -5.33 -0.61 -6.41
CA ARG A 55 -5.22 -0.23 -4.99
C ARG A 55 -3.77 -0.27 -4.52
N SER A 56 -3.05 -1.35 -4.79
CA SER A 56 -1.64 -1.50 -4.41
C SER A 56 -0.79 -0.41 -5.05
N PHE A 57 -0.99 -0.15 -6.35
CA PHE A 57 -0.35 0.94 -7.05
C PHE A 57 -0.64 2.30 -6.39
N ALA A 58 -1.90 2.65 -6.17
CA ALA A 58 -2.28 3.91 -5.53
C ALA A 58 -1.67 4.04 -4.12
N GLN A 59 -1.69 2.96 -3.34
CA GLN A 59 -1.11 2.95 -2.00
C GLN A 59 0.41 3.16 -2.04
N SER A 60 1.11 2.55 -3.00
CA SER A 60 2.55 2.77 -3.19
C SER A 60 2.87 4.23 -3.47
N GLN A 61 2.07 4.92 -4.29
CA GLN A 61 2.25 6.35 -4.59
C GLN A 61 2.01 7.22 -3.35
N LEU A 62 0.98 6.90 -2.57
CA LEU A 62 0.67 7.61 -1.32
C LEU A 62 1.77 7.43 -0.27
N THR A 63 2.38 6.25 -0.18
CA THR A 63 3.49 5.99 0.74
C THR A 63 4.83 6.55 0.25
N GLN A 64 5.07 6.54 -1.07
CA GLN A 64 6.33 7.02 -1.66
C GLN A 64 6.43 8.55 -1.63
N THR A 65 5.30 9.26 -1.53
CA THR A 65 5.28 10.71 -1.35
C THR A 65 5.72 11.14 0.06
N GLN A 66 5.76 10.22 1.03
CA GLN A 66 6.54 10.42 2.25
C GLN A 66 8.00 10.16 1.90
N LEU A 67 8.66 11.19 1.36
CA LEU A 67 10.12 11.24 1.34
C LEU A 67 10.61 10.84 2.73
N PRO A 68 11.68 10.01 2.84
CA PRO A 68 12.30 9.78 4.14
C PRO A 68 12.54 11.15 4.75
N ALA A 69 12.13 11.25 6.01
CA ALA A 69 12.16 12.47 6.79
C ALA A 69 13.51 13.18 6.60
N ALA A 70 13.50 14.52 6.65
CA ALA A 70 14.55 15.44 6.21
C ALA A 70 15.99 14.90 6.38
N PRO A 71 17.01 15.36 5.63
CA PRO A 71 18.38 14.82 5.70
C PRO A 71 18.94 14.53 7.11
N VAL A 72 18.50 15.28 8.13
CA VAL A 72 18.74 15.01 9.56
C VAL A 72 18.31 13.61 10.02
N ASP A 73 17.19 13.07 9.55
CA ASP A 73 16.66 11.76 9.92
C ASP A 73 17.43 10.63 9.27
N ILE A 74 18.03 10.87 8.10
CA ILE A 74 19.00 9.94 7.50
C ILE A 74 20.27 9.91 8.34
N GLN A 75 20.78 11.08 8.78
CA GLN A 75 21.94 11.15 9.67
C GLN A 75 21.66 10.47 11.02
N ASN A 76 20.49 10.69 11.61
CA ASN A 76 20.07 10.05 12.86
C ASN A 76 19.97 8.52 12.72
N GLN A 77 19.49 8.02 11.57
CA GLN A 77 19.46 6.58 11.28
C GLN A 77 20.86 6.00 11.12
N ILE A 78 21.77 6.69 10.43
CA ILE A 78 23.17 6.29 10.28
C ILE A 78 23.88 6.26 11.65
N ASP A 79 23.68 7.28 12.48
CA ASP A 79 24.24 7.33 13.84
C ASP A 79 23.69 6.19 14.71
N HIS A 80 22.40 5.87 14.59
CA HIS A 80 21.79 4.77 15.34
C HIS A 80 22.34 3.41 14.90
N LEU A 81 22.46 3.18 13.60
CA LEU A 81 23.06 1.97 13.03
C LEU A 81 24.52 1.82 13.47
N THR A 82 25.29 2.92 13.43
CA THR A 82 26.70 2.94 13.87
C THR A 82 26.82 2.53 15.34
N LYS A 83 26.01 3.10 16.23
CA LYS A 83 26.01 2.77 17.66
C LYS A 83 25.62 1.31 17.93
N MET A 84 24.70 0.74 17.16
CA MET A 84 24.34 -0.67 17.31
C MET A 84 25.49 -1.59 16.89
N VAL A 85 26.16 -1.28 15.76
CA VAL A 85 27.32 -2.04 15.29
C VAL A 85 28.48 -1.93 16.28
N GLU A 86 28.78 -0.74 16.78
CA GLU A 86 29.79 -0.53 17.82
C GLU A 86 29.46 -1.29 19.11
N GLY A 87 28.18 -1.28 19.52
CA GLY A 87 27.72 -2.04 20.68
C GLY A 87 27.90 -3.56 20.52
N ILE A 88 27.70 -4.09 19.32
CA ILE A 88 27.95 -5.50 18.99
C ILE A 88 29.45 -5.79 18.94
N ALA A 89 30.24 -4.93 18.30
CA ALA A 89 31.70 -5.04 18.22
C ALA A 89 32.36 -5.03 19.60
N ASN A 90 31.89 -4.19 20.51
CA ASN A 90 32.42 -4.07 21.87
C ASN A 90 32.07 -5.27 22.76
N ARG A 91 31.02 -6.03 22.43
CA ARG A 91 30.60 -7.24 23.16
C ARG A 91 31.21 -8.52 22.60
N MET A 92 31.92 -8.46 21.47
CA MET A 92 32.56 -9.63 20.86
C MET A 92 33.94 -9.93 21.46
N PRO A 93 34.30 -11.21 21.65
CA PRO A 93 35.66 -11.61 22.04
C PRO A 93 36.67 -11.30 20.92
N GLU A 94 37.91 -10.96 21.27
CA GLU A 94 38.97 -10.48 20.36
C GLU A 94 39.18 -11.34 19.09
N GLN A 95 38.94 -12.66 19.18
CA GLN A 95 39.04 -13.57 18.04
C GLN A 95 37.88 -13.43 17.02
N GLY A 96 36.69 -13.01 17.46
CA GLY A 96 35.52 -12.81 16.61
C GLY A 96 35.51 -11.45 15.88
N LYS A 97 36.17 -10.44 16.45
CA LYS A 97 36.21 -9.07 15.90
C LYS A 97 36.83 -9.01 14.51
N LYS A 98 37.96 -9.70 14.29
CA LYS A 98 38.68 -9.68 13.00
C LYS A 98 37.88 -10.34 11.87
N SER A 99 37.25 -11.47 12.16
CA SER A 99 36.41 -12.21 11.20
C SER A 99 35.14 -11.45 10.83
N PHE A 100 34.51 -10.80 11.81
CA PHE A 100 33.32 -9.98 11.58
C PHE A 100 33.61 -8.77 10.69
N TRP A 101 34.66 -7.98 10.98
CA TRP A 101 34.99 -6.80 10.17
C TRP A 101 35.46 -7.15 8.75
N GLN A 102 36.15 -8.28 8.56
CA GLN A 102 36.47 -8.78 7.20
C GLN A 102 35.22 -9.13 6.39
N ARG A 103 34.11 -9.51 7.03
CA ARG A 103 32.87 -9.87 6.34
C ARG A 103 31.95 -8.67 6.08
N VAL A 104 32.09 -7.61 6.87
CA VAL A 104 31.27 -6.39 6.76
C VAL A 104 31.89 -5.36 5.82
N PHE A 105 33.22 -5.29 5.74
CA PHE A 105 33.95 -4.29 4.94
C PHE A 105 34.93 -4.87 3.90
N GLY A 106 35.00 -6.19 3.77
CA GLY A 106 35.71 -6.87 2.67
C GLY A 106 34.75 -7.27 1.57
#